data_AF-A0A382CLN6-F1
#
_entry.id   AF-A0A382CLN6-F1
#
_cell.length_a   1.000
_cell.length_b   1.000
_cell.length_c   1.000
_cell.angle_alpha   90.00
_cell.angle_beta   90.00
_cell.angle_gamma   90.00
#
_symmetry.space_group_name_H-M   'P 1'
#
loop_
_entity.id
_entity.type
_entity.pdbx_description
1 polymer ?
#
loop_
_entity_poly.entity_id
_entity_poly.type
_entity_poly.pdbx_seq_one_letter_code
_entity_poly.pdbx_strand_id
1 'polypeptide(L)'
;MARQKMSDAEKAETRAVRDYLTALEANQPKRGRKRTPDSVRSQIEAATAAMEGASATKRLSLVQQRIDLEAELDRLESAGAVDMGALEAAFGANAASYGGKRGISYAAWREVGVPSPVLKAAGIRRST
;
A
#
# COMPACT_ATOMS: atom_id res chain seq x y z
N MET A 1 -17.60 30.80 -13.00
CA MET A 1 -17.47 30.57 -11.54
C MET A 1 -16.00 30.39 -11.21
N ALA A 2 -15.44 31.22 -10.33
CA ALA A 2 -14.03 31.13 -9.95
C ALA A 2 -13.81 29.83 -9.16
N ARG A 3 -12.83 29.03 -9.55
CA ARG A 3 -12.45 27.81 -8.83
C ARG A 3 -11.88 28.25 -7.48
N GLN A 4 -12.60 27.97 -6.39
CA GLN A 4 -12.14 28.27 -5.02
C GLN A 4 -10.74 27.66 -4.86
N LYS A 5 -9.73 28.50 -4.61
CA LYS A 5 -8.36 28.02 -4.40
C LYS A 5 -8.33 27.32 -3.04
N MET A 6 -7.98 26.03 -3.02
CA MET A 6 -7.88 25.27 -1.76
C MET A 6 -6.88 25.96 -0.82
N SER A 7 -7.29 26.08 0.45
CA SER A 7 -6.42 26.51 1.54
C SER A 7 -5.29 25.49 1.76
N ASP A 8 -4.22 25.91 2.42
CA ASP A 8 -3.10 25.01 2.72
C ASP A 8 -3.50 23.88 3.68
N ALA A 9 -4.46 24.14 4.57
CA ALA A 9 -5.08 23.13 5.42
C ALA A 9 -5.82 22.06 4.59
N GLU A 10 -6.63 22.45 3.60
CA GLU A 10 -7.35 21.50 2.74
C GLU A 10 -6.40 20.68 1.85
N LYS A 11 -5.28 21.26 1.44
CA LYS A 11 -4.22 20.53 0.73
C LYS A 11 -3.57 19.49 1.64
N ALA A 12 -3.25 19.87 2.88
CA ALA A 12 -2.67 18.95 3.87
C ALA A 12 -3.63 17.80 4.19
N GLU A 13 -4.92 18.11 4.41
CA GLU A 13 -5.97 17.11 4.62
C GLU A 13 -6.04 16.11 3.45
N THR A 14 -6.10 16.64 2.22
CA THR A 14 -6.20 15.82 1.01
C THR A 14 -4.96 14.96 0.82
N ARG A 15 -3.77 15.51 1.10
CA ARG A 15 -2.52 14.76 1.02
C ARG A 15 -2.47 13.63 2.03
N ALA A 16 -2.78 13.90 3.30
CA ALA A 16 -2.76 12.89 4.36
C ALA A 16 -3.72 11.72 4.06
N VAL A 17 -4.94 12.04 3.61
CA VAL A 17 -5.93 11.01 3.24
C VAL A 17 -5.45 10.21 2.02
N ARG A 18 -5.00 10.88 0.97
CA ARG A 18 -4.52 10.22 -0.25
C ARG A 18 -3.33 9.31 0.03
N ASP A 19 -2.30 9.84 0.70
CA ASP A 19 -1.05 9.11 0.92
C ASP A 19 -1.29 7.85 1.77
N TYR A 20 -2.16 7.93 2.79
CA TYR A 20 -2.57 6.75 3.58
C TYR A 20 -3.36 5.73 2.75
N LEU A 21 -4.37 6.16 1.97
CA LEU A 21 -5.16 5.23 1.15
C LEU A 21 -4.33 4.55 0.06
N THR A 22 -3.43 5.29 -0.59
CA THR A 22 -2.50 4.72 -1.58
C THR A 22 -1.58 3.70 -0.94
N ALA A 23 -1.04 3.99 0.25
CA ALA A 23 -0.19 3.03 0.96
C ALA A 23 -0.98 1.81 1.46
N LEU A 24 -2.24 1.99 1.85
CA LEU A 24 -3.13 0.92 2.26
C LEU A 24 -3.48 -0.02 1.09
N GLU A 25 -3.76 0.54 -0.08
CA GLU A 25 -4.02 -0.21 -1.32
C GLU A 25 -2.79 -1.01 -1.76
N ALA A 26 -1.60 -0.38 -1.72
CA ALA A 26 -0.34 -1.04 -2.05
C ALA A 26 -0.01 -2.22 -1.10
N ASN A 27 -0.42 -2.11 0.17
CA ASN A 27 -0.20 -3.13 1.20
C ASN A 27 -1.38 -4.10 1.36
N GLN A 28 -2.44 -3.98 0.57
CA GLN A 28 -3.62 -4.84 0.72
C GLN A 28 -3.27 -6.29 0.30
N PRO A 29 -3.50 -7.28 1.17
CA PRO A 29 -3.17 -8.66 0.85
C PRO A 29 -4.09 -9.17 -0.27
N LYS A 30 -3.55 -9.38 -1.48
CA LYS A 30 -4.25 -10.10 -2.55
C LYS A 30 -4.53 -11.53 -2.10
N ARG A 31 -5.76 -12.03 -2.30
CA ARG A 31 -6.21 -13.37 -1.90
C ARG A 31 -5.20 -14.45 -2.35
N GLY A 32 -4.57 -15.15 -1.38
CA GLY A 32 -3.54 -16.18 -1.60
C GLY A 32 -2.54 -16.25 -0.43
N ARG A 33 -1.56 -17.17 -0.50
CA ARG A 33 -0.42 -17.17 0.44
C ARG A 33 0.33 -15.84 0.29
N LYS A 34 0.54 -15.11 1.40
CA LYS A 34 1.26 -13.84 1.38
C LYS A 34 2.57 -14.01 0.60
N ARG A 35 2.69 -13.25 -0.48
CA ARG A 35 3.96 -13.03 -1.16
C ARG A 35 4.77 -12.12 -0.23
N THR A 36 5.80 -12.66 0.42
CA THR A 36 6.66 -11.93 1.36
C THR A 36 8.04 -11.73 0.75
N PRO A 37 8.79 -10.67 1.16
CA PRO A 37 10.18 -10.50 0.77
C PRO A 37 11.00 -11.78 0.96
N ASP A 38 10.84 -12.45 2.10
CA ASP A 38 11.56 -13.70 2.39
C ASP A 38 11.22 -14.84 1.41
N SER A 39 9.94 -14.99 1.06
CA SER A 39 9.51 -16.00 0.08
C SER A 39 10.05 -15.71 -1.32
N VAL A 40 10.16 -14.42 -1.70
CA VAL A 40 10.75 -14.00 -2.97
C VAL A 40 12.26 -14.24 -2.96
N ARG A 41 12.97 -13.92 -1.86
CA ARG A 41 14.40 -14.23 -1.68
C ARG A 41 14.66 -15.73 -1.82
N SER A 42 13.87 -16.59 -1.16
CA SER A 42 14.01 -18.05 -1.32
C SER A 42 13.80 -18.52 -2.77
N GLN A 43 12.95 -17.85 -3.55
CA GLN A 43 12.76 -18.18 -4.97
C GLN A 43 13.92 -17.69 -5.85
N ILE A 44 14.53 -16.54 -5.52
CA ILE A 44 15.75 -16.05 -6.19
C ILE A 44 16.90 -17.05 -5.98
N GLU A 45 17.07 -17.54 -4.75
CA GLU A 45 18.07 -18.57 -4.43
C GLU A 45 17.81 -19.87 -5.20
N ALA A 46 16.57 -20.36 -5.19
CA ALA A 46 16.19 -21.56 -5.92
C ALA A 46 16.39 -21.41 -7.45
N ALA A 47 16.04 -20.26 -8.02
CA ALA A 47 16.26 -19.97 -9.44
C ALA A 47 17.76 -19.95 -9.78
N THR A 48 18.58 -19.37 -8.90
CA THR A 48 20.04 -19.31 -9.06
C THR A 48 20.67 -20.70 -8.98
N ALA A 49 20.30 -21.53 -8.01
CA ALA A 49 20.76 -22.91 -7.91
C ALA A 49 20.37 -23.75 -9.14
N ALA A 50 19.15 -23.56 -9.67
CA ALA A 50 18.70 -24.26 -10.87
C ALA A 50 19.45 -23.87 -12.15
N MET A 51 20.25 -22.80 -12.15
CA MET A 51 21.12 -22.44 -13.28
C MET A 51 22.37 -23.30 -13.37
N GLU A 52 22.76 -23.96 -12.27
CA GLU A 52 23.86 -24.92 -12.25
C GLU A 52 23.44 -26.19 -12.99
N GLY A 53 24.15 -26.52 -14.06
CA GLY A 53 23.80 -27.66 -14.92
C GLY A 53 22.65 -27.43 -15.91
N ALA A 54 22.02 -26.26 -15.93
CA ALA A 54 21.00 -25.94 -16.93
C ALA A 54 21.60 -25.77 -18.34
N SER A 55 20.84 -26.19 -19.36
CA SER A 55 21.15 -25.89 -20.77
C SER A 55 21.10 -24.39 -21.04
N ALA A 56 21.75 -23.93 -22.12
CA ALA A 56 21.85 -22.50 -22.45
C ALA A 56 20.48 -21.79 -22.53
N THR A 57 19.49 -22.44 -23.16
CA THR A 57 18.13 -21.90 -23.28
C THR A 57 17.41 -21.86 -21.93
N LYS A 58 17.55 -22.91 -21.10
CA LYS A 58 16.96 -22.96 -19.76
C LYS A 58 17.58 -21.93 -18.83
N ARG A 59 18.90 -21.74 -18.90
CA ARG A 59 19.62 -20.72 -18.13
C ARG A 59 19.13 -19.32 -18.48
N LEU A 60 18.92 -19.00 -19.76
CA LEU A 60 18.36 -17.71 -20.17
C LEU A 60 16.98 -17.45 -19.53
N SER A 61 16.07 -18.42 -19.56
CA SER A 61 14.76 -18.28 -18.91
C SER A 61 14.84 -18.10 -17.40
N LEU A 62 15.74 -18.84 -16.73
CA LEU A 62 15.97 -18.70 -15.29
C LEU A 62 16.56 -17.32 -14.93
N VAL A 63 17.44 -16.77 -15.78
CA VAL A 63 17.97 -15.41 -15.58
C VAL A 63 16.86 -14.38 -15.69
N GLN A 64 15.97 -14.48 -16.69
CA GLN A 64 14.81 -13.59 -16.77
C GLN A 64 13.92 -13.70 -15.53
N GLN A 65 13.65 -14.93 -15.08
CA GLN A 65 12.87 -15.17 -13.86
C GLN A 65 13.53 -14.52 -12.64
N ARG A 66 14.87 -14.60 -12.50
CA ARG A 66 15.60 -13.97 -11.40
C ARG A 66 15.44 -12.44 -11.43
N ILE A 67 15.59 -11.82 -12.61
CA ILE A 67 15.40 -10.37 -12.80
C ILE A 67 13.98 -9.94 -12.39
N ASP A 68 12.97 -10.70 -12.81
CA ASP A 68 11.57 -10.40 -12.48
C ASP A 68 11.30 -10.49 -10.96
N LEU A 69 11.91 -11.50 -10.30
CA LEU A 69 11.83 -11.69 -8.86
C LEU A 69 12.60 -10.63 -8.07
N GLU A 70 13.78 -10.20 -8.53
CA GLU A 70 14.54 -9.10 -7.95
C GLU A 70 13.72 -7.80 -8.01
N ALA A 71 13.13 -7.49 -9.18
CA ALA A 71 12.25 -6.33 -9.32
C ALA A 71 10.97 -6.44 -8.45
N GLU A 72 10.46 -7.66 -8.20
CA GLU A 72 9.37 -7.89 -7.25
C GLU A 72 9.80 -7.63 -5.82
N LEU A 73 10.99 -8.10 -5.42
CA LEU A 73 11.55 -7.88 -4.09
C LEU A 73 11.74 -6.38 -3.82
N ASP A 74 12.32 -5.64 -4.76
CA ASP A 74 12.51 -4.19 -4.63
C ASP A 74 11.18 -3.45 -4.41
N ARG A 75 10.12 -3.85 -5.11
CA ARG A 75 8.77 -3.29 -4.93
C ARG A 75 8.21 -3.60 -3.53
N LEU A 76 8.39 -4.83 -3.04
CA LEU A 76 7.91 -5.23 -1.71
C LEU A 76 8.68 -4.53 -0.58
N GLU A 77 10.00 -4.38 -0.73
CA GLU A 77 10.85 -3.69 0.24
C GLU A 77 10.57 -2.18 0.24
N SER A 78 10.37 -1.57 -0.94
CA SER A 78 9.97 -0.17 -1.06
C SER A 78 8.58 0.11 -0.45
N ALA A 79 7.65 -0.83 -0.59
CA ALA A 79 6.34 -0.74 0.07
C ALA A 79 6.45 -0.84 1.61
N GLY A 80 7.40 -1.64 2.12
CA GLY A 80 7.70 -1.77 3.54
C GLY A 80 8.48 -0.58 4.13
N ALA A 81 9.17 0.21 3.30
CA ALA A 81 9.87 1.43 3.71
C ALA A 81 8.92 2.62 3.96
N VAL A 82 7.66 2.52 3.55
CA VAL A 82 6.64 3.51 3.88
C VAL A 82 6.30 3.40 5.35
N ASP A 83 6.55 4.47 6.12
CA ASP A 83 6.16 4.55 7.52
C ASP A 83 4.63 4.62 7.64
N MET A 84 4.01 3.43 7.65
CA MET A 84 2.58 3.26 7.79
C MET A 84 2.05 3.85 9.10
N GLY A 85 2.86 3.88 10.16
CA GLY A 85 2.50 4.47 11.44
C GLY A 85 2.36 6.00 11.32
N ALA A 86 3.32 6.66 10.68
CA ALA A 86 3.25 8.10 10.41
C ALA A 86 2.08 8.45 9.48
N LEU A 87 1.83 7.65 8.45
CA LEU A 87 0.70 7.85 7.55
C LEU A 87 -0.65 7.66 8.26
N GLU A 88 -0.78 6.65 9.11
CA GLU A 88 -1.99 6.42 9.89
C GLU A 88 -2.27 7.56 10.88
N ALA A 89 -1.23 8.06 11.55
CA ALA A 89 -1.34 9.21 12.44
C ALA A 89 -1.78 10.48 11.69
N ALA A 90 -1.16 10.76 10.53
CA ALA A 90 -1.53 11.89 9.68
C ALA A 90 -2.97 11.75 9.15
N PHE A 91 -3.36 10.54 8.74
CA PHE A 91 -4.73 10.22 8.35
C PHE A 91 -5.70 10.50 9.51
N GLY A 92 -5.41 9.97 10.70
CA GLY A 92 -6.26 10.12 11.89
C GLY A 92 -6.52 11.59 12.24
N ALA A 93 -5.51 12.45 12.12
CA ALA A 93 -5.63 13.89 12.40
C ALA A 93 -6.53 14.64 11.39
N ASN A 94 -6.65 14.14 10.15
CA ASN A 94 -7.29 14.88 9.05
C ASN A 94 -8.60 14.24 8.55
N ALA A 95 -8.79 12.94 8.74
CA ALA A 95 -9.84 12.17 8.07
C ALA A 95 -11.26 12.60 8.45
N ALA A 96 -11.51 12.98 9.71
CA ALA A 96 -12.83 13.47 10.13
C ALA A 96 -13.21 14.79 9.46
N SER A 97 -12.29 15.76 9.40
CA SER A 97 -12.49 17.03 8.70
C SER A 97 -12.70 16.79 7.20
N TYR A 98 -11.81 16.00 6.58
CA TYR A 98 -11.87 15.66 5.17
C TYR A 98 -13.19 15.00 4.77
N GLY A 99 -13.63 14.00 5.54
CA GLY A 99 -14.85 13.24 5.31
C GLY A 99 -16.10 14.06 5.60
N GLY A 100 -16.10 14.84 6.68
CA GLY A 100 -17.22 15.70 7.06
C GLY A 100 -17.56 16.74 5.99
N LYS A 101 -16.55 17.43 5.44
CA LYS A 101 -16.73 18.40 4.34
C LYS A 101 -17.28 17.78 3.05
N ARG A 102 -17.13 16.47 2.88
CA ARG A 102 -17.45 15.72 1.65
C ARG A 102 -18.61 14.74 1.81
N GLY A 103 -19.22 14.66 2.99
CA GLY A 103 -20.29 13.71 3.28
C GLY A 103 -19.87 12.23 3.18
N ILE A 104 -18.60 11.91 3.45
CA ILE A 104 -18.10 10.53 3.37
C ILE A 104 -18.53 9.76 4.63
N SER A 105 -19.30 8.69 4.42
CA SER A 105 -19.82 7.85 5.50
C SER A 105 -18.76 6.89 6.07
N TYR A 106 -18.95 6.44 7.30
CA TYR A 106 -18.15 5.36 7.90
C TYR A 106 -18.11 4.11 7.02
N ALA A 107 -19.23 3.75 6.39
CA ALA A 107 -19.31 2.59 5.51
C ALA A 107 -18.39 2.73 4.29
N ALA A 108 -18.33 3.91 3.68
CA ALA A 108 -17.44 4.18 2.54
C ALA A 108 -15.96 3.97 2.90
N TRP A 109 -15.54 4.45 4.09
CA TRP A 109 -14.18 4.21 4.58
C TRP A 109 -13.86 2.73 4.80
N ARG A 110 -14.82 1.96 5.31
CA ARG A 110 -14.67 0.51 5.52
C ARG A 110 -14.60 -0.25 4.19
N GLU A 111 -15.35 0.19 3.19
CA GLU A 111 -15.38 -0.42 1.86
C GLU A 111 -14.03 -0.29 1.13
N VAL A 112 -13.38 0.87 1.23
CA VAL A 112 -12.02 1.07 0.69
C VAL A 112 -10.91 0.48 1.58
N GLY A 113 -11.28 -0.27 2.62
CA GLY A 113 -10.36 -1.08 3.42
C GLY A 113 -9.82 -0.43 4.70
N VAL A 114 -10.18 0.82 5.04
CA VAL A 114 -9.67 1.48 6.26
C VAL A 114 -10.16 0.73 7.50
N PRO A 115 -9.28 0.26 8.41
CA PRO A 115 -9.68 -0.53 9.57
C PRO A 115 -10.55 0.26 10.57
N SER A 116 -11.49 -0.42 11.22
CA SER A 116 -12.35 0.22 12.24
C SER A 116 -11.57 0.86 13.41
N PRO A 117 -10.45 0.30 13.92
CA PRO A 117 -9.66 0.96 14.95
C PRO A 117 -9.12 2.32 14.51
N VAL A 118 -8.66 2.43 13.25
CA VAL A 118 -8.15 3.66 12.65
C VAL A 118 -9.26 4.71 12.54
N LEU A 119 -10.45 4.31 12.07
CA LEU A 119 -11.60 5.21 12.00
C LEU A 119 -12.04 5.70 13.38
N LYS A 120 -12.01 4.82 14.39
CA LYS A 120 -12.29 5.19 15.78
C LYS A 120 -11.27 6.20 16.31
N ALA A 121 -9.98 5.99 16.05
CA ALA A 121 -8.91 6.92 16.42
C ALA A 121 -9.06 8.28 15.71
N ALA A 122 -9.52 8.27 14.46
CA ALA A 122 -9.83 9.46 13.67
C ALA A 122 -11.12 10.18 14.09
N GLY A 123 -11.87 9.66 15.08
CA GLY A 123 -13.15 10.23 15.50
C GLY A 123 -14.33 9.95 14.55
N ILE A 124 -14.14 9.12 13.53
CA ILE A 124 -15.17 8.75 12.55
C ILE A 124 -15.99 7.58 13.14
N ARG A 125 -17.22 7.86 13.56
CA ARG A 125 -18.12 6.88 14.18
C ARG A 125 -19.05 6.26 13.13
N ARG A 126 -19.47 5.02 13.38
CA ARG A 126 -20.57 4.40 12.65
C ARG A 126 -21.84 5.22 12.93
N SER A 127 -22.44 5.79 11.89
CA SER A 127 -23.82 6.29 12.03
C SER A 127 -24.73 5.08 12.15
N THR A 128 -25.61 5.11 13.15
CA THR A 128 -26.72 4.15 13.31
C THR A 128 -27.72 4.30 12.18
#